data_AF-A0A075FPN3-F1
#
_entry.id   AF-A0A075FPN3-F1
#
_cell.length_a   1.000
_cell.length_b   1.000
_cell.length_c   1.000
_cell.angle_alpha   90.00
_cell.angle_beta   90.00
_cell.angle_gamma   90.00
#
_symmetry.space_group_name_H-M   'P 1'
#
loop_
_entity.id
_entity.type
_entity.pdbx_description
1 polymer ?
#
loop_
_entity_poly.entity_id
_entity_poly.type
_entity_poly.pdbx_seq_one_letter_code
_entity_poly.pdbx_strand_id
1 'polypeptide(L)' 'MYECVKKKVPFVLAGSLRDDGPLPDVITDIALAQKNIKKF' A
#
# COMPACT_ATOMS: atom_id res chain seq x y z
N MET A 1 3.95 0.93 10.28
CA MET A 1 2.93 -0.14 10.21
C MET A 1 2.25 -0.40 11.55
N TYR A 2 2.96 -0.84 12.61
CA TYR A 2 2.35 -1.15 13.91
C TYR A 2 1.40 -0.07 14.46
N GLU A 3 1.88 1.18 14.58
CA GLU A 3 1.04 2.29 15.06
C GLU A 3 -0.12 2.61 14.12
N CYS A 4 0.06 2.49 12.79
CA CYS A 4 -1.02 2.68 11.83
C CYS A 4 -2.13 1.65 12.03
N VAL A 5 -1.78 0.37 12.23
CA VAL A 5 -2.74 -0.71 12.51
C VAL A 5 -3.42 -0.49 13.86
N LYS A 6 -2.63 -0.22 14.92
CA LYS A 6 -3.16 -0.02 16.28
C LYS A 6 -4.11 1.18 16.37
N LYS A 7 -3.81 2.27 15.67
CA LYS A 7 -4.61 3.50 15.64
C LYS A 7 -5.63 3.54 14.50
N LYS A 8 -5.77 2.46 13.72
CA LYS A 8 -6.67 2.35 12.56
C LYS A 8 -6.47 3.48 11.54
N VAL A 9 -5.22 3.92 11.36
CA VAL A 9 -4.85 4.89 10.34
C VAL A 9 -4.88 4.19 8.99
N PRO A 10 -5.66 4.66 8.01
CA PRO A 10 -5.66 4.09 6.67
C PRO A 10 -4.30 4.32 5.99
N PHE A 11 -3.83 3.32 5.27
CA PHE A 11 -2.60 3.39 4.48
C PHE A 11 -2.75 2.58 3.19
N VAL A 12 -1.92 2.91 2.20
CA VAL A 12 -1.81 2.16 0.94
C VAL A 12 -0.34 1.79 0.75
N LEU A 13 -0.07 0.51 0.47
CA LEU A 13 1.25 0.04 0.07
C LEU A 13 1.26 -0.11 -1.45
N ALA A 14 1.92 0.82 -2.15
CA ALA A 14 2.07 0.78 -3.59
C ALA A 14 3.39 0.10 -3.95
N GLY A 15 3.33 -0.91 -4.83
CA GLY A 15 4.50 -1.64 -5.26
C GLY A 15 5.40 -0.84 -6.21
N SER A 16 6.65 -1.27 -6.32
CA SER A 16 7.69 -0.70 -7.17
C SER A 16 8.48 -1.78 -7.90
N LEU A 17 9.16 -1.40 -8.99
CA LEU A 17 10.04 -2.29 -9.77
C LEU A 17 11.19 -2.89 -8.94
N ARG A 18 11.58 -2.21 -7.85
CA ARG A 18 12.69 -2.63 -6.97
C ARG A 18 12.24 -3.46 -5.77
N ASP A 19 10.96 -3.82 -5.69
CA ASP A 19 10.45 -4.60 -4.57
C ASP A 19 10.80 -6.07 -4.75
N ASP A 20 11.59 -6.62 -3.83
CA ASP A 20 11.84 -8.05 -3.77
C ASP A 20 10.69 -8.76 -3.06
N GLY A 21 9.94 -9.59 -3.78
CA GLY A 21 8.91 -10.49 -3.23
C GLY A 21 7.96 -9.77 -2.25
N PRO A 22 7.25 -8.74 -2.71
CA PRO A 22 6.56 -7.78 -1.85
C PRO A 22 5.63 -8.44 -0.82
N LEU A 23 5.43 -7.75 0.31
CA LEU A 23 4.47 -8.19 1.34
C LEU A 23 3.08 -8.41 0.72
N PRO A 24 2.27 -9.35 1.24
CA PRO A 24 0.96 -9.69 0.65
C PRO A 24 0.00 -8.49 0.48
N ASP A 25 0.13 -7.46 1.32
CA ASP A 25 -0.73 -6.28 1.31
C ASP A 25 -0.29 -5.19 0.30
N VAL A 26 0.82 -5.42 -0.43
CA VAL A 26 1.31 -4.49 -1.45
C VAL A 26 0.49 -4.62 -2.73
N ILE A 27 -0.03 -3.49 -3.19
CA ILE A 27 -0.70 -3.38 -4.48
C ILE A 27 0.37 -3.21 -5.57
N THR A 28 0.64 -4.28 -6.32
CA THR A 28 1.64 -4.29 -7.40
C THR A 28 1.16 -3.58 -8.68
N ASP A 29 -0.15 -3.51 -8.91
CA ASP A 29 -0.74 -2.69 -9.98
C ASP A 29 -0.72 -1.20 -9.59
N ILE A 30 0.17 -0.44 -10.22
CA ILE A 30 0.38 0.98 -9.91
C ILE A 30 -0.84 1.86 -10.22
N ALA A 31 -1.64 1.52 -11.23
CA ALA A 31 -2.84 2.28 -11.57
C ALA A 31 -3.94 2.07 -10.51
N LEU A 32 -4.09 0.84 -10.02
CA LEU A 32 -4.95 0.52 -8.89
C LEU A 32 -4.45 1.19 -7.60
N ALA A 33 -3.14 1.15 -7.33
CA ALA A 33 -2.56 1.80 -6.16
C ALA A 33 -2.83 3.31 -6.17
N GLN A 34 -2.60 3.99 -7.31
CA GLN A 34 -2.88 5.41 -7.48
C GLN A 34 -4.37 5.73 -7.30
N LYS A 35 -5.27 4.87 -7.80
CA LYS A 35 -6.71 5.03 -7.60
C LYS A 35 -7.09 4.92 -6.12
N ASN A 36 -6.43 4.04 -5.36
CA ASN A 36 -6.68 3.92 -3.92
C ASN A 36 -6.15 5.12 -3.15
N ILE A 37 -4.95 5.61 -3.47
CA ILE A 37 -4.39 6.83 -2.84
C ILE A 37 -5.33 8.03 -3.01
N LYS A 38 -5.91 8.23 -4.20
CA LYS A 38 -6.85 9.33 -4.48
C LYS A 38 -8.19 9.24 -3.73
N LYS A 39 -8.52 8.10 -3.13
CA LYS A 39 -9.78 7.90 -2.37
C LYS A 39 -9.66 8.29 -0.89
N PHE A 40 -8.44 8.52 -0.42
CA PHE A 40 -8.15 9.03 0.91
C PHE A 40 -8.03 10.55 0.88
#